data_AF-A0A4Z1BG61-F1
#
_entry.id   AF-A0A4Z1BG61-F1
#
_cell.length_a   1.000
_cell.length_b   1.000
_cell.length_c   1.000
_cell.angle_alpha   90.00
_cell.angle_beta   90.00
_cell.angle_gamma   90.00
#
_symmetry.space_group_name_H-M   'P 1'
#
loop_
_entity.id
_entity.type
_entity.pdbx_description
1 polymer ?
#
loop_
_entity_poly.entity_id
_entity_poly.type
_entity_poly.pdbx_seq_one_letter_code
_entity_poly.pdbx_strand_id
1 'polypeptide(L)'
;MYIKIVLLFLFIISCSNIDGLNYPSDILEIKEVVLERSDSNSNGKFAEIKQLNNNQVKQLLATLSKAKQIDSKNFDEDFQIIFSTESGTKRIMVRGNKIKNFESNKVYQIPNVDYLNNF
;
A
#
# COMPACT_ATOMS: atom_id res chain seq x y z
N MET A 1 25.74 -46.91 7.34
CA MET A 1 26.29 -45.56 7.09
C MET A 1 25.14 -44.69 6.60
N TYR A 2 24.46 -43.99 7.51
CA TYR A 2 23.27 -43.20 7.17
C TYR A 2 23.69 -41.76 6.91
N ILE A 3 23.77 -41.38 5.64
CA ILE A 3 23.92 -39.98 5.24
C ILE A 3 22.55 -39.33 5.46
N LYS A 4 22.42 -38.54 6.52
CA LYS A 4 21.31 -37.59 6.66
C LYS A 4 21.60 -36.39 5.78
N ILE A 5 21.01 -36.37 4.58
CA ILE A 5 20.86 -35.14 3.80
C ILE A 5 19.81 -34.30 4.52
N VAL A 6 20.27 -33.29 5.25
CA VAL A 6 19.40 -32.24 5.77
C VAL A 6 19.02 -31.36 4.58
N LEU A 7 17.80 -31.56 4.10
CA LEU A 7 17.18 -30.76 3.05
C LEU A 7 16.86 -29.36 3.63
N LEU A 8 17.87 -28.48 3.68
CA LEU A 8 17.69 -27.06 3.99
C LEU A 8 17.22 -26.32 2.74
N PHE A 9 16.01 -26.64 2.30
CA PHE A 9 15.26 -25.79 1.39
C PHE A 9 13.91 -25.63 2.04
N LEU A 10 13.53 -24.39 2.37
CA LEU A 10 12.22 -23.81 2.06
C LEU A 10 12.08 -22.43 2.74
N PHE A 11 11.89 -21.43 1.89
CA PHE A 11 11.21 -20.15 2.15
C PHE A 11 11.95 -19.03 2.88
N ILE A 12 12.95 -18.45 2.20
CA ILE A 12 13.16 -16.99 2.26
C ILE A 12 12.16 -16.37 1.28
N ILE A 13 10.87 -16.30 1.64
CA ILE A 13 9.91 -15.51 0.87
C ILE A 13 10.30 -14.07 1.11
N SER A 14 10.75 -13.44 0.03
CA SER A 14 11.29 -12.10 -0.04
C SER A 14 10.46 -11.09 0.76
N CYS A 15 11.00 -10.64 1.89
CA CYS A 15 10.48 -9.47 2.60
C CYS A 15 10.94 -8.24 1.82
N SER A 16 10.25 -7.91 0.73
CA SER A 16 10.38 -6.63 0.03
C SER A 16 9.46 -5.58 0.64
N ASN A 17 9.35 -5.57 1.97
CA ASN A 17 8.84 -4.39 2.66
C ASN A 17 9.93 -3.33 2.54
N ILE A 18 9.67 -2.33 1.70
CA ILE A 18 10.45 -1.10 1.71
C ILE A 18 10.48 -0.61 3.15
N ASP A 19 11.69 -0.34 3.66
CA ASP A 19 11.94 -0.14 5.10
C ASP A 19 11.07 0.98 5.70
N GLY A 20 9.94 0.57 6.32
CA GLY A 20 8.96 1.45 6.96
C GLY A 20 7.74 1.84 6.12
N LEU A 21 7.52 1.31 4.90
CA LEU A 21 6.24 1.40 4.19
C LEU A 21 5.45 0.12 4.44
N ASN A 22 4.41 0.19 5.27
CA ASN A 22 3.63 -0.97 5.70
C ASN A 22 2.35 -1.14 4.85
N TYR A 23 2.29 -2.19 4.04
CA TYR A 23 1.13 -2.54 3.23
C TYR A 23 1.08 -4.05 3.00
N PRO A 24 -0.10 -4.66 2.79
CA PRO A 24 -0.17 -6.08 2.47
C PRO A 24 0.43 -6.33 1.08
N SER A 25 1.50 -7.10 1.02
CA SER A 25 2.19 -7.42 -0.24
C SER A 25 1.62 -8.65 -0.93
N ASP A 26 0.95 -9.55 -0.20
CA ASP A 26 0.26 -10.71 -0.76
C ASP A 26 -1.19 -10.34 -1.11
N ILE A 27 -1.56 -10.49 -2.38
CA ILE A 27 -2.92 -10.23 -2.85
C ILE A 27 -3.95 -11.17 -2.23
N LEU A 28 -3.55 -12.38 -1.82
CA LEU A 28 -4.46 -13.35 -1.21
C LEU A 28 -4.92 -12.91 0.19
N GLU A 29 -4.14 -12.07 0.87
CA GLU A 29 -4.51 -11.49 2.16
C GLU A 29 -5.47 -10.30 2.03
N ILE A 30 -5.65 -9.77 0.82
CA ILE A 30 -6.44 -8.56 0.54
C ILE A 30 -7.85 -8.97 0.15
N LYS A 31 -8.81 -8.62 1.00
CA LYS A 31 -10.24 -8.80 0.72
C LYS A 31 -10.77 -7.70 -0.20
N GLU A 32 -10.30 -6.48 0.02
CA GLU A 32 -10.80 -5.29 -0.65
C GLU A 32 -9.77 -4.15 -0.58
N VAL A 33 -9.77 -3.30 -1.60
CA VAL A 33 -9.04 -2.04 -1.62
C VAL A 33 -9.96 -0.91 -2.08
N VAL A 34 -10.09 0.12 -1.24
CA VAL A 34 -10.91 1.30 -1.50
C VAL A 34 -10.05 2.57 -1.44
N LEU A 35 -10.36 3.54 -2.30
CA LEU A 35 -9.83 4.89 -2.25
C LEU A 35 -10.85 5.79 -1.54
N GLU A 36 -10.41 6.49 -0.50
CA GLU A 36 -11.27 7.38 0.29
C GLU A 36 -10.70 8.80 0.35
N ARG A 37 -11.57 9.82 0.32
CA ARG A 37 -11.18 11.22 0.54
C ARG A 37 -12.06 11.84 1.61
N SER A 38 -11.49 12.78 2.35
CA SER A 38 -12.23 13.60 3.29
C SER A 38 -13.39 14.32 2.59
N ASP A 39 -14.61 14.07 3.03
CA ASP A 39 -15.80 14.74 2.54
C ASP A 39 -16.07 15.97 3.40
N SER A 40 -15.86 17.15 2.80
CA SER A 40 -16.09 18.45 3.44
C SER A 40 -17.54 18.66 3.89
N ASN A 41 -18.50 17.96 3.28
CA ASN A 41 -19.93 18.09 3.60
C ASN A 41 -20.37 17.16 4.74
N SER A 42 -19.50 16.26 5.20
CA SER A 42 -19.84 15.21 6.17
C SER A 42 -19.30 15.46 7.59
N ASN A 43 -18.84 16.68 7.90
CA ASN A 43 -18.12 17.02 9.13
C ASN A 43 -16.81 16.22 9.30
N GLY A 44 -16.08 15.99 8.21
CA GLY A 44 -14.77 15.34 8.24
C GLY A 44 -14.81 13.81 8.24
N LYS A 45 -15.92 13.18 7.80
CA LYS A 45 -15.91 11.75 7.48
C LYS A 45 -15.21 11.53 6.13
N PHE A 46 -14.69 10.34 5.96
CA PHE A 46 -14.16 9.88 4.70
C PHE A 46 -15.29 9.32 3.84
N ALA A 47 -15.28 9.65 2.56
CA ALA A 47 -16.17 9.09 1.55
C ALA A 47 -15.37 8.25 0.57
N GLU A 48 -15.93 7.11 0.18
CA GLU A 48 -15.39 6.29 -0.90
C GLU A 48 -15.44 7.08 -2.22
N ILE A 49 -14.29 7.13 -2.88
CA ILE A 49 -14.13 7.67 -4.24
C ILE A 49 -14.20 6.52 -5.25
N LYS A 50 -13.58 5.38 -4.91
CA LYS A 50 -13.41 4.26 -5.84
C LYS A 50 -12.99 2.98 -5.15
N GLN A 51 -13.71 1.89 -5.40
CA GLN A 51 -13.24 0.52 -5.13
C GLN A 51 -12.35 0.02 -6.28
N LEU A 52 -11.20 -0.56 -5.96
CA LEU A 52 -10.28 -1.11 -6.97
C LEU A 52 -10.64 -2.57 -7.31
N ASN A 53 -10.62 -2.89 -8.60
CA ASN A 53 -10.74 -4.29 -9.05
C ASN A 53 -9.41 -5.04 -8.93
N ASN A 54 -9.45 -6.38 -9.05
CA ASN A 54 -8.27 -7.24 -8.91
C ASN A 54 -7.08 -6.85 -9.81
N ASN A 55 -7.32 -6.37 -11.03
CA ASN A 55 -6.22 -5.94 -11.90
C ASN A 55 -5.59 -4.64 -11.40
N GLN A 56 -6.40 -3.67 -10.97
CA GLN A 56 -5.92 -2.43 -10.36
C GLN A 56 -5.19 -2.69 -9.04
N VAL A 57 -5.64 -3.64 -8.22
CA VAL A 57 -4.93 -4.06 -7.00
C VAL A 57 -3.55 -4.62 -7.34
N LYS A 58 -3.44 -5.50 -8.34
CA LYS A 58 -2.13 -6.03 -8.80
C LYS A 58 -1.21 -4.91 -9.27
N GLN A 59 -1.73 -3.96 -10.06
CA GLN A 59 -0.98 -2.80 -10.52
C GLN A 59 -0.53 -1.91 -9.35
N LEU A 60 -1.39 -1.76 -8.33
CA LEU A 60 -1.07 -1.00 -7.13
C LEU A 60 0.07 -1.65 -6.35
N LEU A 61 -0.01 -2.95 -6.07
CA LEU A 61 1.05 -3.68 -5.37
C LEU A 61 2.38 -3.58 -6.13
N ALA A 62 2.36 -3.73 -7.46
CA ALA A 62 3.54 -3.57 -8.31
C ALA A 62 4.09 -2.12 -8.36
N THR A 63 3.24 -1.14 -8.06
CA THR A 63 3.63 0.28 -7.97
C THR A 63 4.23 0.58 -6.61
N LEU A 64 3.60 0.11 -5.53
CA LEU A 64 4.05 0.27 -4.16
C LEU A 64 5.42 -0.39 -3.93
N SER A 65 5.67 -1.54 -4.55
CA SER A 65 6.98 -2.23 -4.46
C SER A 65 8.14 -1.45 -5.09
N LYS A 66 7.83 -0.42 -5.89
CA LYS A 66 8.82 0.48 -6.50
C LYS A 66 9.00 1.77 -5.72
N ALA A 67 8.33 1.94 -4.58
CA ALA A 67 8.40 3.18 -3.84
C ALA A 67 9.82 3.43 -3.30
N LYS A 68 10.27 4.69 -3.37
CA LYS A 68 11.57 5.12 -2.87
C LYS A 68 11.37 6.17 -1.79
N GLN A 69 12.01 5.99 -0.64
CA GLN A 69 11.94 6.99 0.42
C GLN A 69 12.53 8.32 -0.07
N ILE A 70 11.87 9.42 0.25
CA ILE A 70 12.29 10.78 -0.07
C ILE A 70 12.23 11.67 1.17
N ASP A 71 13.06 12.71 1.21
CA ASP A 71 12.97 13.74 2.23
C ASP A 71 11.85 14.72 1.87
N SER A 72 10.73 14.64 2.60
CA SER A 72 9.60 15.56 2.44
C SER A 72 9.03 15.94 3.80
N LYS A 73 9.06 17.23 4.13
CA LYS A 73 8.59 17.76 5.42
C LYS A 73 7.07 17.98 5.48
N ASN A 74 6.44 18.21 4.33
CA ASN A 74 5.01 18.49 4.24
C ASN A 74 4.33 17.38 3.42
N PHE A 75 3.24 16.83 3.97
CA PHE A 75 2.38 15.86 3.30
C PHE A 75 0.94 16.26 3.61
N ASP A 76 0.24 16.71 2.57
CA ASP A 76 -1.15 17.14 2.62
C ASP A 76 -1.88 16.14 1.73
N GLU A 77 -2.77 15.36 2.31
CA GLU A 77 -3.32 14.18 1.66
C GLU A 77 -4.43 14.56 0.67
N ASP A 78 -4.36 14.00 -0.54
CA ASP A 78 -5.41 14.14 -1.54
C ASP A 78 -6.52 13.09 -1.33
N PHE A 79 -6.11 11.89 -0.92
CA PHE A 79 -6.95 10.73 -0.61
C PHE A 79 -6.12 9.67 0.14
N GLN A 80 -6.78 8.61 0.60
CA GLN A 80 -6.17 7.46 1.26
C GLN A 80 -6.53 6.18 0.50
N ILE A 81 -5.58 5.24 0.47
CA ILE A 81 -5.80 3.86 0.06
C ILE A 81 -6.04 3.04 1.32
N ILE A 82 -7.18 2.37 1.37
CA ILE A 82 -7.61 1.52 2.46
C ILE A 82 -7.54 0.06 2.00
N PHE A 83 -6.66 -0.72 2.62
CA PHE A 83 -6.60 -2.17 2.43
C PHE A 83 -7.35 -2.87 3.55
N SER A 84 -8.38 -3.63 3.20
CA SER A 84 -9.08 -4.52 4.12
C SER A 84 -8.47 -5.92 4.02
N THR A 85 -7.87 -6.41 5.11
CA THR A 85 -7.25 -7.74 5.18
C THR A 85 -7.91 -8.59 6.27
N GLU A 86 -7.56 -9.87 6.36
CA GLU A 86 -7.95 -10.73 7.49
C GLU A 86 -7.44 -10.22 8.83
N SER A 87 -6.26 -9.59 8.85
CA SER A 87 -5.60 -9.09 10.06
C SER A 87 -6.03 -7.66 10.44
N GLY A 88 -6.96 -7.07 9.69
CA GLY A 88 -7.45 -5.70 9.89
C GLY A 88 -7.15 -4.77 8.72
N THR A 89 -7.28 -3.46 8.98
CA THR A 89 -7.18 -2.42 7.95
C THR A 89 -5.78 -1.80 7.94
N LYS A 90 -5.19 -1.65 6.74
CA LYS A 90 -3.97 -0.86 6.52
C LYS A 90 -4.30 0.38 5.68
N ARG A 91 -3.69 1.51 6.03
CA ARG A 91 -3.95 2.80 5.38
C ARG A 91 -2.66 3.43 4.86
N ILE A 92 -2.72 3.87 3.61
CA ILE A 92 -1.67 4.65 2.95
C ILE A 92 -2.29 5.98 2.53
N MET A 93 -1.75 7.10 3.02
CA MET A 93 -2.11 8.42 2.52
C MET A 93 -1.40 8.67 1.19
N VAL A 94 -2.07 9.35 0.26
CA VAL A 94 -1.57 9.66 -1.07
C VAL A 94 -1.61 11.17 -1.32
N ARG A 95 -0.55 11.70 -1.92
CA ARG A 95 -0.44 13.07 -2.43
C ARG A 95 0.24 13.06 -3.79
N GLY A 96 -0.52 13.18 -4.87
CA GLY A 96 -0.04 12.94 -6.23
C GLY A 96 0.69 11.59 -6.33
N ASN A 97 1.98 11.60 -6.68
CA ASN A 97 2.82 10.40 -6.75
C ASN A 97 3.62 10.11 -5.47
N LYS A 98 3.26 10.73 -4.36
CA LYS A 98 3.87 10.51 -3.05
C LYS A 98 2.91 9.77 -2.13
N ILE A 99 3.45 8.92 -1.28
CA ILE A 99 2.69 8.11 -0.33
C ILE A 99 3.37 8.08 1.03
N LYS A 100 2.58 7.84 2.08
CA LYS A 100 3.10 7.49 3.42
C LYS A 100 2.08 6.65 4.19
N ASN A 101 2.55 5.90 5.18
CA ASN A 101 1.64 5.28 6.14
C ASN A 101 0.94 6.32 7.01
N PHE A 102 -0.25 5.97 7.49
CA PHE A 102 -1.05 6.85 8.35
C PHE A 102 -0.27 7.35 9.58
N GLU A 103 0.50 6.47 10.23
CA GLU A 103 1.22 6.76 11.48
C GLU A 103 2.69 7.18 11.26
N SER A 104 3.17 7.24 10.01
CA SER A 104 4.59 7.46 9.70
C SER A 104 4.85 8.86 9.15
N ASN A 105 6.00 9.41 9.52
CA ASN A 105 6.54 10.64 8.92
C ASN A 105 7.42 10.36 7.69
N LYS A 106 7.75 9.09 7.40
CA LYS A 106 8.51 8.72 6.21
C LYS A 106 7.62 8.85 4.97
N VAL A 107 8.09 9.58 3.98
CA VAL A 107 7.41 9.77 2.70
C VAL A 107 8.13 8.99 1.61
N TYR A 108 7.37 8.38 0.72
CA TYR A 108 7.89 7.62 -0.42
C TYR A 108 7.34 8.20 -1.71
N GLN A 109 8.13 8.15 -2.77
CA GLN A 109 7.70 8.45 -4.11
C GLN A 109 7.46 7.16 -4.89
N ILE A 110 6.32 7.07 -5.55
CA ILE A 110 5.96 5.98 -6.47
C ILE A 110 5.98 6.45 -7.92
N PRO A 111 6.09 5.53 -8.90
CA PRO A 111 5.83 5.85 -10.29
C PRO A 111 4.43 6.46 -10.48
N ASN A 112 4.27 7.35 -11.46
CA ASN A 112 2.96 7.89 -11.80
C ASN A 112 2.07 6.78 -12.36
N VAL A 113 0.82 6.73 -11.90
CA VAL A 113 -0.17 5.74 -12.38
C VAL A 113 -1.51 6.42 -12.61
N ASP A 114 -2.07 6.26 -13.81
CA ASP A 114 -3.24 7.04 -14.24
C ASP A 114 -4.47 6.81 -13.37
N TYR A 115 -4.71 5.57 -12.92
CA TYR A 115 -5.88 5.26 -12.11
C TYR A 115 -5.82 5.81 -10.68
N LEU A 116 -4.65 6.31 -10.24
CA LEU A 116 -4.42 7.03 -8.98
C LEU A 116 -4.41 8.57 -9.15
N ASN A 117 -4.57 9.08 -10.37
CA ASN A 117 -4.56 10.52 -10.64
C ASN A 117 -5.85 11.02 -11.30
N ASN A 118 -6.62 10.14 -11.95
CA ASN A 118 -7.86 10.49 -12.64
C ASN A 118 -9.07 9.82 -11.95
N PHE A 119 -9.84 10.61 -11.20
CA PHE A 119 -11.08 10.22 -10.53
C PHE A 119 -12.14 11.30 -10.70
#